data_AF-A0A0M3V5M9-F1
#
_entry.id   AF-A0A0M3V5M9-F1
#
_cell.length_a   1.000
_cell.length_b   1.000
_cell.length_c   1.000
_cell.angle_alpha   90.00
_cell.angle_beta   90.00
_cell.angle_gamma   90.00
#
_symmetry.space_group_name_H-M   'P 1'
#
loop_
_entity.id
_entity.type
_entity.pdbx_description
1 polymer ?
#
loop_
_entity_poly.entity_id
_entity_poly.type
_entity_poly.pdbx_seq_one_letter_code
_entity_poly.pdbx_strand_id
1 'polypeptide(L)'
;MNIDQQLNVNLRAELEVAKRQLKSDQKGGIAALDKIYRQGKVPEVTLNGRYWGEFLTANFNPVLDSWLDIITKMWLPWEGKTFDARNNTGDNIFTNDGLLLGRLIWPLYNGYVADTRGRTLAFKFQTSRGQCLLEPDIEVLRLSFDLPENPKFLIRELVDQLVQIDDDFYLGKAVLKHPDGGRFCAAYFTLKSGLVSH
;
A
#
# COMPACT_ATOMS: atom_id res chain seq x y z
N MET A 1 15.73 22.56 14.33
CA MET A 1 15.30 21.38 13.55
C MET A 1 16.19 20.22 13.97
N ASN A 2 15.63 19.09 14.40
CA ASN A 2 16.42 17.91 14.80
C ASN A 2 16.83 17.09 13.55
N ILE A 3 17.89 16.28 13.66
CA ILE A 3 18.44 15.42 12.60
C ILE A 3 17.36 14.53 11.99
N ASP A 4 16.50 13.91 12.82
CA ASP A 4 15.40 13.07 12.33
C ASP A 4 14.40 13.85 11.48
N GLN A 5 14.05 15.06 11.90
CA GLN A 5 13.14 15.94 11.15
C GLN A 5 13.78 16.41 9.82
N GLN A 6 15.09 16.65 9.82
CA GLN A 6 15.83 16.99 8.60
C GLN A 6 15.92 15.82 7.62
N LEU A 7 16.11 14.60 8.13
CA LEU A 7 16.12 13.38 7.33
C LEU A 7 14.75 13.12 6.69
N ASN A 8 13.67 13.26 7.47
CA ASN A 8 12.29 13.11 7.01
C ASN A 8 11.94 14.07 5.86
N VAL A 9 12.25 15.36 6.01
CA VAL A 9 12.06 16.37 4.95
C VAL A 9 12.85 16.00 3.69
N ASN A 10 14.04 15.43 3.84
CA ASN A 10 14.86 15.01 2.71
C ASN A 10 14.23 13.82 1.95
N LEU A 11 13.73 12.80 2.67
CA LEU A 11 13.12 11.61 2.04
C LEU A 11 11.89 11.94 1.20
N ARG A 12 11.07 12.89 1.65
CA ARG A 12 9.90 13.34 0.89
C ARG A 12 10.27 14.10 -0.38
N ALA A 13 11.32 14.91 -0.34
CA ALA A 13 11.85 15.56 -1.53
C ALA A 13 12.44 14.54 -2.52
N GLU A 14 13.19 13.55 -2.02
CA GLU A 14 13.69 12.42 -2.82
C GLU A 14 12.55 11.64 -3.47
N LEU A 15 11.43 11.43 -2.77
CA LEU A 15 10.24 10.75 -3.31
C LEU A 15 9.65 11.51 -4.50
N GLU A 16 9.54 12.83 -4.43
CA GLU A 16 9.03 13.64 -5.55
C GLU A 16 9.97 13.66 -6.77
N VAL A 17 11.26 13.42 -6.56
CA VAL A 17 12.23 13.19 -7.65
C VAL A 17 12.01 11.79 -8.24
N ALA A 18 11.89 10.76 -7.40
CA ALA A 18 11.63 9.39 -7.84
C ALA A 18 10.31 9.29 -8.65
N LYS A 19 9.24 9.97 -8.21
CA LYS A 19 7.96 10.07 -8.92
C LYS A 19 8.08 10.66 -10.32
N ARG A 20 8.94 11.67 -10.48
CA ARG A 20 9.23 12.24 -11.81
C ARG A 20 10.03 11.27 -12.66
N GLN A 21 11.02 10.59 -12.08
CA GLN A 21 11.83 9.60 -12.78
C GLN A 21 11.00 8.42 -13.27
N LEU A 22 10.02 7.94 -12.49
CA LEU A 22 9.12 6.86 -12.90
C LEU A 22 8.45 7.10 -14.27
N LYS A 23 8.22 8.37 -14.64
CA LYS A 23 7.56 8.73 -15.90
C LYS A 23 8.48 8.59 -17.13
N SER A 24 9.80 8.71 -16.94
CA SER A 24 10.79 8.69 -18.03
C SER A 24 11.69 7.45 -18.00
N ASP A 25 11.91 6.88 -16.82
CA ASP A 25 12.78 5.74 -16.54
C ASP A 25 12.17 4.97 -15.35
N GLN A 26 11.26 4.04 -15.66
CA GLN A 26 10.56 3.27 -14.65
C GLN A 26 11.53 2.46 -13.77
N LYS A 27 12.55 1.85 -14.37
CA LYS A 27 13.52 1.01 -13.64
C LYS A 27 14.34 1.85 -12.66
N GLY A 28 14.87 2.99 -13.09
CA GLY A 28 15.60 3.89 -12.21
C GLY A 28 14.69 4.53 -11.15
N GLY A 29 13.45 4.87 -11.50
CA GLY A 29 12.46 5.36 -10.53
C GLY A 29 12.13 4.33 -9.45
N ILE A 30 11.95 3.06 -9.80
CA ILE A 30 11.76 1.96 -8.84
C ILE A 30 12.99 1.80 -7.94
N ALA A 31 14.21 1.83 -8.51
CA ALA A 31 15.43 1.76 -7.73
C ALA A 31 15.56 2.93 -6.74
N ALA A 32 15.12 4.13 -7.13
CA ALA A 32 15.07 5.29 -6.24
C ALA A 32 14.05 5.11 -5.10
N LEU A 33 12.86 4.57 -5.40
CA LEU A 33 11.87 4.22 -4.37
C LEU A 33 12.39 3.19 -3.38
N ASP A 34 13.11 2.15 -3.85
CA ASP A 34 13.76 1.17 -2.99
C ASP A 34 14.77 1.81 -2.04
N LYS A 35 15.56 2.77 -2.54
CA LYS A 35 16.54 3.51 -1.73
C LYS A 35 15.87 4.34 -0.64
N ILE A 36 14.75 4.99 -0.95
CA ILE A 36 13.97 5.78 0.03
C ILE A 36 13.35 4.85 1.06
N TYR A 37 12.75 3.73 0.62
CA TYR A 37 12.11 2.74 1.49
C TYR A 37 13.09 2.20 2.54
N ARG A 38 14.34 1.92 2.15
CA ARG A 38 15.41 1.45 3.06
C ARG A 38 15.82 2.45 4.14
N GLN A 39 15.57 3.74 3.91
CA GLN A 39 15.87 4.80 4.87
C GLN A 39 14.67 5.13 5.77
N GLY A 40 13.47 4.68 5.38
CA GLY A 40 12.28 4.81 6.20
C GLY A 40 12.37 3.96 7.47
N LYS A 41 11.63 4.37 8.49
CA LYS A 41 11.55 3.66 9.77
C LYS A 41 10.19 2.97 9.89
N VAL A 42 10.06 1.94 10.72
CA VAL A 42 8.73 1.44 11.11
C VAL A 42 7.91 2.60 11.69
N PRO A 43 6.60 2.72 11.37
CA PRO A 43 5.74 3.76 11.93
C PRO A 43 5.88 3.86 13.46
N GLU A 44 6.28 5.04 13.95
CA GLU A 44 6.56 5.26 15.38
C GLU A 44 5.26 5.19 16.18
N VAL A 45 4.22 5.84 15.67
CA VAL A 45 2.86 5.85 16.23
C VAL A 45 2.03 4.71 15.65
N THR A 46 1.15 4.15 16.48
CA THR A 46 0.15 3.19 16.01
C THR A 46 -0.85 3.92 15.11
N LEU A 47 -0.91 3.53 13.84
CA LEU A 47 -1.82 4.15 12.87
C LEU A 47 -3.27 3.90 13.27
N ASN A 48 -4.07 4.97 13.26
CA ASN A 48 -5.49 4.91 13.55
C ASN A 48 -6.25 5.91 12.67
N GLY A 49 -7.47 5.56 12.27
CA GLY A 49 -8.29 6.38 11.39
C GLY A 49 -7.84 6.33 9.93
N ARG A 50 -8.15 7.39 9.19
CA ARG A 50 -8.07 7.41 7.72
C ARG A 50 -6.76 7.97 7.20
N TYR A 51 -6.21 7.28 6.20
CA TYR A 51 -5.04 7.69 5.44
C TYR A 51 -5.38 7.66 3.95
N TRP A 52 -5.07 8.76 3.26
CA TRP A 52 -5.27 8.90 1.82
C TRP A 52 -4.04 8.39 1.09
N GLY A 53 -4.29 7.66 0.00
CA GLY A 53 -3.28 6.97 -0.75
C GLY A 53 -3.01 7.59 -2.12
N GLU A 54 -1.75 7.48 -2.55
CA GLU A 54 -1.36 7.71 -3.94
C GLU A 54 -0.68 6.45 -4.46
N PHE A 55 -1.21 5.87 -5.54
CA PHE A 55 -0.53 4.80 -6.25
C PHE A 55 0.64 5.37 -7.07
N LEU A 56 1.85 4.83 -6.89
CA LEU A 56 3.06 5.38 -7.53
C LEU A 56 3.41 4.62 -8.82
N THR A 57 3.51 3.30 -8.75
CA THR A 57 3.83 2.44 -9.90
C THR A 57 3.51 0.99 -9.60
N ALA A 58 3.16 0.25 -10.66
CA ALA A 58 3.20 -1.21 -10.67
C ALA A 58 4.61 -1.69 -11.05
N ASN A 59 4.99 -2.89 -10.62
CA ASN A 59 6.26 -3.52 -10.96
C ASN A 59 6.03 -4.99 -11.38
N PHE A 60 5.42 -5.15 -12.56
CA PHE A 60 5.22 -6.45 -13.22
C PHE A 60 6.01 -6.47 -14.52
N ASN A 61 6.52 -7.64 -14.91
CA ASN A 61 7.19 -7.80 -16.19
C ASN A 61 6.15 -7.88 -17.32
N PRO A 62 6.12 -6.95 -18.29
CA PRO A 62 5.09 -6.87 -19.33
C PRO A 62 5.10 -8.03 -20.34
N VAL A 63 6.11 -8.90 -20.32
CA VAL A 63 6.22 -10.04 -21.26
C VAL A 63 5.23 -11.17 -20.92
N LEU A 64 4.66 -11.16 -19.72
CA LEU A 64 3.63 -12.08 -19.28
C LEU A 64 2.44 -11.25 -18.77
N ASP A 65 1.23 -11.57 -19.25
CA ASP A 65 0.01 -11.70 -18.42
C ASP A 65 -1.23 -10.87 -18.79
N SER A 66 -2.31 -11.62 -19.04
CA SER A 66 -3.72 -11.21 -18.90
C SER A 66 -4.09 -10.70 -17.50
N TRP A 67 -3.18 -10.78 -16.51
CA TRP A 67 -3.38 -10.35 -15.12
C TRP A 67 -3.14 -8.85 -14.89
N LEU A 68 -2.37 -8.18 -15.76
CA LEU A 68 -2.09 -6.73 -15.70
C LEU A 68 -3.37 -5.89 -15.68
N ASP A 69 -4.37 -6.29 -16.45
CA ASP A 69 -5.69 -5.64 -16.51
C ASP A 69 -6.45 -5.73 -15.19
N ILE A 70 -6.47 -6.91 -14.57
CA ILE A 70 -7.16 -7.15 -13.29
C ILE A 70 -6.52 -6.33 -12.18
N ILE A 71 -5.19 -6.29 -12.17
CA ILE A 71 -4.38 -5.55 -11.23
C ILE A 71 -4.61 -4.04 -11.38
N THR A 72 -4.59 -3.55 -12.61
CA THR A 72 -4.87 -2.13 -12.91
C THR A 72 -6.29 -1.74 -12.47
N LYS A 73 -7.29 -2.59 -12.75
CA LYS A 73 -8.67 -2.40 -12.28
C LYS A 73 -8.82 -2.48 -10.76
N MET A 74 -7.91 -3.15 -10.06
CA MET A 74 -7.87 -3.22 -8.59
C MET A 74 -7.31 -1.95 -7.97
N TRP A 75 -6.21 -1.41 -8.51
CA TRP A 75 -5.52 -0.26 -7.89
C TRP A 75 -5.98 1.11 -8.38
N LEU A 76 -6.55 1.24 -9.58
CA LEU A 76 -7.08 2.54 -10.04
C LEU A 76 -8.20 3.10 -9.15
N PRO A 77 -9.17 2.28 -8.66
CA PRO A 77 -10.23 2.79 -7.79
C PRO A 77 -9.80 2.97 -6.33
N TRP A 78 -8.59 2.55 -5.97
CA TRP A 78 -8.07 2.61 -4.61
C TRP A 78 -7.70 4.04 -4.23
N GLU A 79 -8.08 4.45 -3.02
CA GLU A 79 -7.87 5.82 -2.53
C GLU A 79 -7.15 5.89 -1.18
N GLY A 80 -6.85 4.75 -0.55
CA GLY A 80 -6.17 4.74 0.73
C GLY A 80 -6.63 3.62 1.66
N LYS A 81 -6.44 3.83 2.96
CA LYS A 81 -6.75 2.85 4.00
C LYS A 81 -7.34 3.51 5.24
N THR A 82 -8.16 2.76 5.96
CA THR A 82 -8.53 3.09 7.34
C THR A 82 -7.87 2.09 8.29
N PHE A 83 -7.45 2.53 9.46
CA PHE A 83 -6.81 1.72 10.49
C PHE A 83 -7.63 1.78 11.78
N ASP A 84 -7.71 0.64 12.45
CA ASP A 84 -8.26 0.46 13.78
C ASP A 84 -7.14 -0.06 14.68
N ALA A 85 -6.51 0.89 15.39
CA ALA A 85 -5.40 0.60 16.30
C ALA A 85 -5.81 -0.31 17.46
N ARG A 86 -7.07 -0.27 17.89
CA ARG A 86 -7.54 -1.07 19.03
C ARG A 86 -7.59 -2.54 18.68
N ASN A 87 -7.99 -2.86 17.46
CA ASN A 87 -8.16 -4.24 16.99
C ASN A 87 -6.99 -4.74 16.14
N ASN A 88 -5.98 -3.89 15.86
CA ASN A 88 -4.89 -4.18 14.91
C ASN A 88 -5.43 -4.61 13.54
N THR A 89 -6.43 -3.88 13.04
CA THR A 89 -7.05 -4.16 11.75
C THR A 89 -7.22 -2.90 10.92
N GLY A 90 -7.67 -3.05 9.69
CA GLY A 90 -8.11 -1.93 8.87
C GLY A 90 -8.72 -2.40 7.56
N ASP A 91 -9.12 -1.45 6.73
CA ASP A 91 -9.77 -1.71 5.44
C ASP A 91 -9.16 -0.82 4.35
N ASN A 92 -9.15 -1.30 3.11
CA ASN A 92 -8.88 -0.42 1.97
C ASN A 92 -10.09 0.47 1.69
N ILE A 93 -9.81 1.67 1.20
CA ILE A 93 -10.81 2.65 0.77
C ILE A 93 -10.82 2.66 -0.75
N PHE A 94 -12.00 2.56 -1.34
CA PHE A 94 -12.21 2.62 -2.78
C PHE A 94 -13.28 3.64 -3.14
N THR A 95 -13.22 4.14 -4.37
CA THR A 95 -14.34 4.85 -4.99
C THR A 95 -15.58 3.96 -5.09
N ASN A 96 -16.77 4.55 -5.11
CA ASN A 96 -18.01 3.80 -5.28
C ASN A 96 -18.13 3.15 -6.65
N ASP A 97 -17.60 3.77 -7.71
CA ASP A 97 -17.60 3.17 -9.06
C ASP A 97 -16.71 1.91 -9.10
N GLY A 98 -15.66 1.88 -8.27
CA GLY A 98 -14.83 0.71 -8.04
C GLY A 98 -15.60 -0.51 -7.53
N LEU A 99 -16.76 -0.34 -6.91
CA LEU A 99 -17.61 -1.44 -6.44
C LEU A 99 -18.10 -2.33 -7.60
N LEU A 100 -18.45 -1.72 -8.74
CA LEU A 100 -18.89 -2.46 -9.92
C LEU A 100 -17.76 -3.33 -10.48
N LEU A 101 -16.55 -2.76 -10.58
CA LEU A 101 -15.36 -3.49 -11.01
C LEU A 101 -15.00 -4.60 -10.02
N GLY A 102 -15.06 -4.30 -8.72
CA GLY A 102 -14.82 -5.27 -7.66
C GLY A 102 -15.75 -6.47 -7.75
N ARG A 103 -17.06 -6.25 -7.94
CA ARG A 103 -18.05 -7.32 -8.10
C ARG A 103 -17.86 -8.14 -9.38
N LEU A 104 -17.26 -7.57 -10.42
CA LEU A 104 -16.93 -8.31 -11.64
C LEU A 104 -15.73 -9.24 -11.41
N ILE A 105 -14.70 -8.79 -10.69
CA ILE A 105 -13.48 -9.56 -10.42
C ILE A 105 -13.71 -10.60 -9.31
N TRP A 106 -14.43 -10.23 -8.25
CA TRP A 106 -14.74 -11.08 -7.10
C TRP A 106 -16.25 -11.11 -6.81
N PRO A 107 -17.04 -11.80 -7.64
CA PRO A 107 -18.51 -11.81 -7.51
C PRO A 107 -19.02 -12.45 -6.22
N LEU A 108 -18.21 -13.27 -5.56
CA LEU A 108 -18.55 -13.95 -4.31
C LEU A 108 -18.08 -13.20 -3.06
N TYR A 109 -17.41 -12.05 -3.22
CA TYR A 109 -16.94 -11.27 -2.09
C TYR A 109 -18.04 -10.35 -1.56
N ASN A 110 -18.37 -10.51 -0.27
CA ASN A 110 -19.43 -9.77 0.41
C ASN A 110 -18.93 -8.75 1.42
N GLY A 111 -17.61 -8.52 1.51
CA GLY A 111 -17.01 -7.61 2.48
C GLY A 111 -17.00 -6.13 2.06
N TYR A 112 -17.78 -5.75 1.05
CA TYR A 112 -17.95 -4.34 0.67
C TYR A 112 -18.85 -3.62 1.66
N VAL A 113 -18.33 -2.56 2.30
CA VAL A 113 -19.07 -1.77 3.29
C VAL A 113 -19.16 -0.32 2.82
N ALA A 114 -20.36 0.25 2.82
CA ALA A 114 -20.55 1.66 2.49
C ALA A 114 -19.90 2.56 3.56
N ASP A 115 -19.14 3.55 3.12
CA ASP A 115 -18.46 4.52 3.97
C ASP A 115 -19.15 5.89 3.92
N THR A 116 -19.02 6.64 5.01
CA THR A 116 -19.67 7.94 5.27
C THR A 116 -19.36 9.03 4.25
N ARG A 117 -18.29 8.89 3.45
CA ARG A 117 -17.84 9.91 2.47
C ARG A 117 -18.16 9.55 1.01
N GLY A 118 -19.17 8.71 0.78
CA GLY A 118 -19.48 8.23 -0.57
C GLY A 118 -18.34 7.41 -1.14
N ARG A 119 -17.80 6.52 -0.30
CA ARG A 119 -16.73 5.57 -0.61
C ARG A 119 -17.16 4.17 -0.19
N THR A 120 -16.36 3.18 -0.57
CA THR A 120 -16.56 1.79 -0.18
C THR A 120 -15.31 1.29 0.53
N LEU A 121 -15.49 0.73 1.72
CA LEU A 121 -14.46 -0.05 2.40
C LEU A 121 -14.50 -1.48 1.90
N ALA A 122 -13.33 -2.08 1.70
CA ALA A 122 -13.21 -3.47 1.30
C ALA A 122 -11.83 -4.02 1.65
N PHE A 123 -11.70 -5.34 1.58
CA PHE A 123 -10.48 -6.11 1.81
C PHE A 123 -9.85 -5.76 3.15
N LYS A 124 -10.44 -6.32 4.22
CA LYS A 124 -9.94 -6.14 5.57
C LYS A 124 -8.51 -6.67 5.67
N PHE A 125 -7.69 -6.05 6.50
CA PHE A 125 -6.35 -6.52 6.81
C PHE A 125 -6.10 -6.52 8.32
N GLN A 126 -5.10 -7.30 8.72
CA GLN A 126 -4.51 -7.28 10.06
C GLN A 126 -3.16 -6.59 10.05
N THR A 127 -2.91 -5.76 11.05
CA THR A 127 -1.64 -5.04 11.20
C THR A 127 -0.71 -5.74 12.18
N SER A 128 0.56 -5.86 11.85
CA SER A 128 1.59 -6.32 12.78
C SER A 128 2.94 -5.67 12.46
N ARG A 129 3.77 -5.43 13.48
CA ARG A 129 5.19 -5.09 13.25
C ARG A 129 5.96 -6.36 12.90
N GLY A 130 6.93 -6.24 12.00
CA GLY A 130 7.80 -7.35 11.63
C GLY A 130 8.85 -6.92 10.61
N GLN A 131 9.70 -7.86 10.19
CA GLN A 131 10.74 -7.57 9.19
C GLN A 131 10.15 -7.37 7.79
N CYS A 132 10.82 -6.66 6.89
CA CYS A 132 10.39 -6.61 5.50
C CYS A 132 10.59 -7.99 4.85
N LEU A 133 9.60 -8.44 4.09
CA LEU A 133 9.58 -9.75 3.44
C LEU A 133 10.61 -9.87 2.31
N LEU A 134 10.99 -8.74 1.71
CA LEU A 134 11.97 -8.68 0.62
C LEU A 134 13.35 -8.21 1.12
N GLU A 135 13.38 -7.53 2.27
CA GLU A 135 14.58 -6.95 2.89
C GLU A 135 14.58 -7.21 4.41
N PRO A 136 15.00 -8.40 4.88
CA PRO A 136 14.82 -8.80 6.28
C PRO A 136 15.55 -7.96 7.35
N ASP A 137 16.39 -7.02 6.92
CA ASP A 137 17.11 -6.04 7.73
C ASP A 137 16.27 -4.81 8.11
N ILE A 138 15.10 -4.63 7.50
CA ILE A 138 14.23 -3.45 7.70
C ILE A 138 13.01 -3.85 8.52
N GLU A 139 12.74 -3.14 9.62
CA GLU A 139 11.47 -3.28 10.34
C GLU A 139 10.36 -2.45 9.67
N VAL A 140 9.17 -3.04 9.52
CA VAL A 140 8.02 -2.45 8.82
C VAL A 140 6.72 -2.72 9.58
N LEU A 141 5.70 -1.91 9.31
CA LEU A 141 4.33 -2.26 9.64
C LEU A 141 3.76 -3.09 8.49
N ARG A 142 3.45 -4.37 8.75
CA ARG A 142 2.84 -5.29 7.78
C ARG A 142 1.31 -5.21 7.87
N LEU A 143 0.66 -5.28 6.72
CA LEU A 143 -0.78 -5.37 6.55
C LEU A 143 -1.08 -6.68 5.83
N SER A 144 -1.46 -7.69 6.60
CA SER A 144 -1.78 -9.02 6.06
C SER A 144 -3.24 -9.06 5.63
N PHE A 145 -3.48 -9.41 4.37
CA PHE A 145 -4.82 -9.63 3.83
C PHE A 145 -5.24 -11.10 3.86
N ASP A 146 -4.42 -12.00 4.43
CA ASP A 146 -4.73 -13.43 4.55
C ASP A 146 -5.79 -13.70 5.62
N LEU A 147 -7.01 -13.27 5.32
CA LEU A 147 -8.20 -13.45 6.14
C LEU A 147 -9.20 -14.35 5.39
N PRO A 148 -9.90 -15.27 6.08
CA PRO A 148 -10.86 -16.17 5.44
C PRO A 148 -11.96 -15.47 4.63
N GLU A 149 -12.38 -14.27 5.06
CA GLU A 149 -13.38 -13.45 4.39
C GLU A 149 -12.89 -12.82 3.07
N ASN A 150 -11.57 -12.69 2.89
CA ASN A 150 -11.01 -12.08 1.69
C ASN A 150 -10.94 -13.09 0.53
N PRO A 151 -11.02 -12.61 -0.73
CA PRO A 151 -10.87 -13.48 -1.88
C PRO A 151 -9.51 -14.18 -1.89
N LYS A 152 -9.51 -15.49 -2.17
CA LYS A 152 -8.25 -16.26 -2.27
C LYS A 152 -7.37 -15.76 -3.41
N PHE A 153 -7.98 -15.50 -4.57
CA PHE A 153 -7.25 -15.04 -5.74
C PHE A 153 -6.73 -13.62 -5.53
N LEU A 154 -5.41 -13.47 -5.48
CA LEU A 154 -4.61 -12.25 -5.27
C LEU A 154 -4.72 -11.61 -3.87
N ILE A 155 -5.93 -11.41 -3.34
CA ILE A 155 -6.10 -10.60 -2.12
C ILE A 155 -5.44 -11.25 -0.91
N ARG A 156 -5.68 -12.54 -0.66
CA ARG A 156 -5.07 -13.24 0.50
C ARG A 156 -3.56 -13.45 0.39
N GLU A 157 -2.99 -13.28 -0.79
CA GLU A 157 -1.55 -13.38 -1.02
C GLU A 157 -0.83 -12.05 -0.84
N LEU A 158 -1.59 -10.95 -0.80
CA LEU A 158 -1.10 -9.60 -0.63
C LEU A 158 -0.64 -9.36 0.81
N VAL A 159 0.54 -8.80 0.94
CA VAL A 159 1.02 -8.18 2.17
C VAL A 159 1.53 -6.80 1.82
N ASP A 160 0.85 -5.77 2.31
CA ASP A 160 1.43 -4.43 2.23
C ASP A 160 2.40 -4.23 3.38
N GLN A 161 3.47 -3.48 3.12
CA GLN A 161 4.52 -3.21 4.09
C GLN A 161 4.81 -1.72 4.07
N LEU A 162 4.71 -1.08 5.24
CA LEU A 162 4.84 0.36 5.40
C LEU A 162 6.08 0.73 6.19
N VAL A 163 6.76 1.76 5.69
CA VAL A 163 7.73 2.57 6.43
C VAL A 163 7.23 4.01 6.49
N GLN A 164 7.53 4.69 7.59
CA GLN A 164 7.37 6.11 7.75
C GLN A 164 8.58 6.83 7.15
N ILE A 165 8.32 7.84 6.33
CA ILE A 165 9.36 8.63 5.64
C ILE A 165 9.26 10.13 5.95
N ASP A 166 8.13 10.59 6.49
CA ASP A 166 7.94 11.93 7.03
C ASP A 166 6.87 11.88 8.13
N ASP A 167 6.65 13.00 8.81
CA ASP A 167 5.55 13.13 9.77
C ASP A 167 4.22 12.83 9.05
N ASP A 168 3.46 11.87 9.57
CA ASP A 168 2.18 11.43 9.02
C ASP A 168 2.21 10.99 7.54
N PHE A 169 3.39 10.63 7.01
CA PHE A 169 3.59 10.22 5.63
C PHE A 169 4.39 8.93 5.52
N TYR A 170 3.85 7.99 4.75
CA TYR A 170 4.32 6.62 4.69
C TYR A 170 4.52 6.19 3.24
N LEU A 171 5.56 5.39 3.02
CA LEU A 171 5.82 4.70 1.76
C LEU A 171 5.51 3.21 1.95
N GLY A 172 4.73 2.67 1.02
CA GLY A 172 4.26 1.30 1.04
C GLY A 172 4.75 0.48 -0.14
N LYS A 173 5.10 -0.78 0.13
CA LYS A 173 5.28 -1.84 -0.86
C LYS A 173 4.11 -2.82 -0.78
N ALA A 174 3.44 -3.05 -1.90
CA ALA A 174 2.52 -4.17 -2.05
C ALA A 174 3.31 -5.40 -2.47
N VAL A 175 3.35 -6.44 -1.64
CA VAL A 175 4.10 -7.67 -1.91
C VAL A 175 3.13 -8.82 -2.18
N LEU A 176 3.31 -9.48 -3.32
CA LEU A 176 2.57 -10.68 -3.69
C LEU A 176 3.48 -11.91 -3.65
N LYS A 177 2.84 -13.08 -3.57
CA LYS A 177 3.51 -14.36 -3.78
C LYS A 177 3.56 -14.68 -5.26
N HIS A 178 4.66 -15.25 -5.72
CA HIS A 178 4.71 -15.94 -6.99
C HIS A 178 4.04 -17.32 -6.85
N PRO A 179 3.50 -17.87 -7.95
CA PRO A 179 2.99 -19.25 -7.96
C PRO A 179 4.04 -20.31 -7.57
N ASP A 180 5.33 -20.02 -7.78
CA ASP A 180 6.45 -20.90 -7.42
C ASP A 180 6.87 -20.82 -5.93
N GLY A 181 6.18 -19.99 -5.14
CA GLY A 181 6.43 -19.80 -3.72
C GLY A 181 7.36 -18.61 -3.38
N GLY A 182 7.96 -17.96 -4.38
CA GLY A 182 8.71 -16.71 -4.20
C GLY A 182 7.82 -15.51 -3.82
N ARG A 183 8.43 -14.35 -3.58
CA ARG A 183 7.72 -13.08 -3.35
C ARG A 183 8.34 -11.97 -4.19
N PHE A 184 7.53 -11.00 -4.61
CA PHE A 184 7.99 -9.82 -5.32
C PHE A 184 7.22 -8.57 -4.92
N CYS A 185 7.86 -7.41 -5.09
CA CYS A 185 7.20 -6.11 -4.96
C CYS A 185 6.35 -5.87 -6.20
N ALA A 186 5.03 -5.93 -6.02
CA ALA A 186 4.03 -5.78 -7.06
C ALA A 186 3.70 -4.31 -7.34
N ALA A 187 3.71 -3.46 -6.32
CA ALA A 187 3.48 -2.03 -6.48
C ALA A 187 4.08 -1.20 -5.34
N TYR A 188 4.23 0.09 -5.62
CA TYR A 188 4.52 1.12 -4.63
C TYR A 188 3.33 2.07 -4.49
N PHE A 189 3.08 2.51 -3.27
CA PHE A 189 2.06 3.49 -2.95
C PHE A 189 2.50 4.36 -1.76
N THR A 190 1.86 5.51 -1.57
CA THR A 190 2.02 6.29 -0.35
C THR A 190 0.74 6.27 0.48
N LEU A 191 0.87 6.59 1.76
CA LEU A 191 -0.25 6.93 2.63
C LEU A 191 0.08 8.23 3.34
N LYS A 192 -0.90 9.11 3.45
CA LYS A 192 -0.81 10.34 4.22
C LYS A 192 -2.00 10.44 5.18
N SER A 193 -1.73 10.81 6.44
CA SER A 193 -2.80 11.04 7.41
C SER A 193 -3.76 12.11 6.89
N GLY A 194 -5.05 11.83 7.00
CA GLY A 194 -6.11 12.76 6.69
C GLY A 194 -6.56 13.60 7.88
N LEU A 195 -5.70 13.83 8.90
CA LEU A 195 -6.06 14.56 10.12
C LEU A 195 -6.86 15.82 9.76
N VAL A 196 -8.11 15.82 10.22
CA VAL A 196 -8.86 17.05 10.43
C VAL A 196 -8.03 17.83 11.43
N SER A 197 -7.59 19.03 11.05
CA SER A 197 -6.96 19.97 11.96
C SER A 197 -7.82 20.05 13.22
N HIS A 198 -7.27 19.64 14.37
CA HIS A 198 -7.87 19.93 15.67
C HIS A 198 -7.75 21.42 15.95
#